data_AF-A0A7C3X6W3-F1
#
_entry.id   AF-A0A7C3X6W3-F1
#
_cell.length_a   1.000
_cell.length_b   1.000
_cell.length_c   1.000
_cell.angle_alpha   90.00
_cell.angle_beta   90.00
_cell.angle_gamma   90.00
#
_symmetry.space_group_name_H-M   'P 1'
#
loop_
_entity.id
_entity.type
_entity.pdbx_description
1 polymer ?
#
loop_
_entity_poly.entity_id
_entity_poly.type
_entity_poly.pdbx_seq_one_letter_code
_entity_poly.pdbx_strand_id
1 'polypeptide(L)'
;MRTVCTSALSAAAVLLSGVAYHAADRSDPPRPRTPNIVFILADDLGYGDLGCYGQKEIKTPNLDFLASRGMRFTQCYAGSTVCAPSRCCLMTGLHTGHARIRG
;
A
#
# COMPACT_ATOMS: atom_id res chain seq x y z
N MET A 1 -57.50 -9.80 37.34
CA MET A 1 -58.35 -9.74 38.54
C MET A 1 -57.43 -9.86 39.75
N ARG A 2 -57.23 -8.76 40.49
CA ARG A 2 -56.75 -8.65 41.89
C ARG A 2 -55.28 -9.10 42.18
N THR A 3 -54.42 -8.46 42.96
CA THR A 3 -54.40 -7.20 43.74
C THR A 3 -52.94 -6.96 44.19
N VAL A 4 -52.46 -5.72 44.04
CA VAL A 4 -51.56 -4.90 44.89
C VAL A 4 -50.79 -5.57 46.05
N CYS A 5 -49.49 -5.28 46.18
CA CYS A 5 -48.91 -4.97 47.51
C CYS A 5 -47.62 -4.13 47.41
N THR A 6 -47.80 -2.82 47.60
CA THR A 6 -46.78 -1.80 47.84
C THR A 6 -46.31 -1.82 49.31
N SER A 7 -45.00 -1.88 49.55
CA SER A 7 -44.30 -1.29 50.71
C SER A 7 -42.79 -1.31 50.37
N ALA A 8 -42.19 -0.23 49.91
CA ALA A 8 -41.85 1.01 50.61
C ALA A 8 -40.96 0.79 51.86
N LEU A 9 -39.69 1.20 51.67
CA LEU A 9 -38.67 1.59 52.65
C LEU A 9 -37.93 0.49 53.43
N SER A 10 -36.66 0.29 53.07
CA SER A 10 -35.56 0.79 53.91
C SER A 10 -34.29 0.95 53.08
N ALA A 11 -33.79 2.18 53.06
CA ALA A 11 -32.53 2.57 52.45
C ALA A 11 -31.36 1.94 53.22
N ALA A 12 -30.51 1.22 52.51
CA ALA A 12 -29.12 1.04 52.89
C ALA A 12 -28.29 1.44 51.67
N ALA A 13 -27.85 2.69 51.70
CA ALA A 13 -26.91 3.26 50.77
C ALA A 13 -25.58 2.49 50.88
N VAL A 14 -25.41 1.49 50.03
CA VAL A 14 -24.08 0.99 49.70
C VAL A 14 -23.65 1.75 48.45
N LEU A 15 -22.99 2.89 48.69
CA LEU A 15 -22.19 3.61 47.71
C LEU A 15 -20.99 2.71 47.34
N LEU A 16 -21.22 1.64 46.58
CA LEU A 16 -20.16 1.06 45.78
C LEU A 16 -19.98 2.01 44.60
N SER A 17 -18.92 2.82 44.70
CA SER A 17 -18.35 3.62 43.64
C SER A 17 -18.25 2.80 42.35
N GLY A 18 -19.29 2.89 41.53
CA GLY A 18 -19.24 2.57 40.12
C GLY A 18 -18.34 3.59 39.46
N VAL A 19 -17.02 3.44 39.63
CA VAL A 19 -16.07 3.99 38.69
C VAL A 19 -16.28 3.18 37.42
N ALA A 20 -17.26 3.61 36.63
CA ALA A 20 -17.30 3.29 35.23
C ALA A 20 -15.99 3.85 34.68
N TYR A 21 -14.97 2.98 34.60
CA TYR A 21 -13.87 3.17 33.69
C TYR A 21 -14.52 3.21 32.31
N HIS A 22 -14.91 4.41 31.90
CA HIS A 22 -15.03 4.71 30.49
C HIS A 22 -13.60 4.48 29.99
N ALA A 23 -13.35 3.28 29.49
CA ALA A 23 -12.21 3.01 28.65
C ALA A 23 -12.39 4.02 27.51
N ALA A 24 -11.69 5.16 27.64
CA ALA A 24 -11.57 6.11 26.56
C ALA A 24 -10.95 5.32 25.44
N ASP A 25 -11.79 4.88 24.50
CA ASP A 25 -11.37 4.36 23.23
C ASP A 25 -10.53 5.48 22.63
N ARG A 26 -9.21 5.35 22.72
CA ARG A 26 -8.28 6.26 22.08
C ARG A 26 -8.44 5.96 20.59
N SER A 27 -9.46 6.56 19.99
CA SER A 27 -9.57 6.67 18.55
C SER A 27 -8.41 7.53 18.10
N ASP A 28 -7.26 6.90 17.83
CA ASP A 28 -6.18 7.53 17.08
C ASP A 28 -6.83 8.16 15.84
N PRO A 29 -6.58 9.46 15.55
CA PRO A 29 -7.09 10.05 14.32
C PRO A 29 -6.60 9.19 13.16
N PRO A 30 -7.44 8.94 12.12
CA PRO A 30 -7.07 8.08 11.02
C PRO A 30 -5.79 8.63 10.39
N ARG A 31 -4.66 7.96 10.67
CA ARG A 31 -3.37 8.32 10.10
C ARG A 31 -3.49 8.17 8.60
N PRO A 32 -3.07 9.18 7.81
CA PRO A 32 -3.02 9.05 6.36
C PRO A 32 -2.33 7.73 6.01
N ARG A 33 -3.02 6.84 5.31
CA ARG A 33 -2.45 5.53 4.97
C ARG A 33 -1.31 5.78 4.00
N THR A 34 -0.08 5.56 4.45
CA THR A 34 1.09 5.58 3.58
C THR A 34 0.93 4.47 2.53
N PRO A 35 0.99 4.78 1.23
CA PRO A 35 0.85 3.77 0.20
C PRO A 35 2.03 2.80 0.27
N ASN A 36 1.76 1.52 -0.02
CA ASN A 36 2.82 0.55 -0.24
C ASN A 36 3.36 0.73 -1.65
N ILE A 37 4.68 0.83 -1.79
CA ILE A 37 5.35 0.94 -3.09
C ILE A 37 5.98 -0.41 -3.41
N VAL A 38 5.51 -1.06 -4.48
CA VAL A 38 6.09 -2.30 -5.01
C VAL A 38 6.77 -1.96 -6.33
N PHE A 39 8.09 -2.11 -6.39
CA PHE A 39 8.86 -1.88 -7.61
C PHE A 39 9.26 -3.23 -8.23
N ILE A 40 8.74 -3.52 -9.42
CA ILE A 40 9.01 -4.76 -10.17
C ILE A 40 9.97 -4.41 -11.31
N LEU A 41 11.15 -5.03 -11.31
CA LEU A 41 12.17 -4.87 -12.35
C LEU A 41 12.39 -6.22 -13.05
N ALA A 42 12.25 -6.25 -14.37
CA ALA A 42 12.61 -7.39 -15.20
C ALA A 42 14.01 -7.16 -15.80
N ASP A 43 14.86 -8.18 -15.83
CA ASP A 43 16.18 -8.13 -16.50
C ASP A 43 16.00 -8.54 -17.97
N ASP A 44 16.70 -7.85 -18.87
CA ASP A 44 16.71 -8.09 -20.32
C ASP A 44 15.34 -8.15 -21.04
N LEU A 45 14.27 -7.62 -20.45
CA LEU A 45 12.95 -7.53 -21.09
C LEU A 45 12.94 -6.43 -22.16
N GLY A 46 12.74 -6.81 -23.42
CA GLY A 46 12.67 -5.91 -24.55
C GLY A 46 11.35 -5.12 -24.61
N TYR A 47 11.41 -3.90 -25.17
CA TYR A 47 10.22 -3.05 -25.36
C TYR A 47 9.12 -3.74 -26.17
N GLY A 48 9.50 -4.55 -27.16
CA GLY A 48 8.59 -5.26 -28.06
C GLY A 48 8.10 -6.62 -27.54
N ASP A 49 8.42 -6.99 -26.30
CA ASP A 49 8.12 -8.35 -25.78
C ASP A 49 6.73 -8.45 -25.11
N LEU A 50 6.11 -7.32 -24.79
CA LEU A 50 4.81 -7.28 -24.10
C LEU A 50 3.65 -7.01 -25.05
N GLY A 51 2.50 -7.64 -24.79
CA GLY A 51 1.28 -7.47 -25.58
C GLY A 51 0.83 -6.02 -25.64
N CYS A 52 0.91 -5.30 -24.53
CA CYS A 52 0.59 -3.87 -24.41
C CYS A 52 1.52 -2.93 -25.22
N TYR A 53 2.62 -3.43 -25.79
CA TYR A 53 3.46 -2.71 -26.76
C TYR A 53 3.33 -3.21 -28.20
N GLY A 54 2.41 -4.15 -28.47
CA GLY A 54 2.05 -4.61 -29.82
C GLY A 54 2.50 -6.02 -30.19
N GLN A 55 3.14 -6.73 -29.27
CA GLN A 55 3.55 -8.13 -29.42
C GLN A 55 2.32 -9.06 -29.53
N LYS A 56 2.41 -10.17 -30.31
CA LYS A 56 1.28 -11.09 -30.54
C LYS A 56 1.50 -12.55 -30.13
N GLU A 57 2.75 -13.01 -30.00
CA GLU A 57 3.07 -14.44 -29.78
C GLU A 57 3.09 -14.82 -28.29
N ILE A 58 3.51 -13.92 -27.40
CA ILE A 58 3.79 -14.17 -25.99
C ILE A 58 2.65 -13.57 -25.18
N LYS A 59 1.92 -14.44 -24.48
CA LYS A 59 0.80 -14.00 -23.66
C LYS A 59 1.31 -13.38 -22.36
N THR A 60 1.08 -12.09 -22.17
CA THR A 60 1.47 -11.33 -20.96
C THR A 60 0.26 -10.71 -20.25
N PRO A 61 -0.82 -11.48 -19.97
CA PRO A 61 -2.11 -10.93 -19.57
C PRO A 61 -2.09 -10.11 -18.28
N ASN A 62 -1.24 -10.45 -17.31
CA ASN A 62 -1.13 -9.72 -16.06
C ASN A 62 -0.47 -8.34 -16.24
N LEU A 63 0.53 -8.24 -17.14
CA LEU A 63 1.21 -6.99 -17.44
C LEU A 63 0.34 -6.10 -18.34
N ASP A 64 -0.35 -6.70 -19.30
CA ASP A 64 -1.32 -5.99 -20.16
C ASP A 64 -2.48 -5.42 -19.32
N PHE A 65 -2.97 -6.20 -18.36
CA PHE A 65 -3.97 -5.74 -17.41
C PHE A 65 -3.46 -4.59 -16.54
N LEU A 66 -2.23 -4.67 -16.02
CA LEU A 66 -1.61 -3.58 -15.25
C LEU A 66 -1.49 -2.31 -16.09
N ALA A 67 -1.06 -2.43 -17.34
CA ALA A 67 -0.97 -1.31 -18.28
C ALA A 67 -2.33 -0.67 -18.57
N SER A 68 -3.41 -1.46 -18.69
CA SER A 68 -4.76 -0.95 -18.95
C SER A 68 -5.40 -0.19 -17.78
N ARG A 69 -4.99 -0.50 -16.55
CA ARG A 69 -5.50 0.15 -15.32
C ARG A 69 -4.59 1.25 -14.78
N GLY A 70 -3.42 1.42 -15.39
CA GLY A 70 -2.38 2.31 -14.91
C GLY A 70 -1.94 3.31 -15.97
N MET A 71 -0.73 3.79 -15.79
CA MET A 71 -0.03 4.60 -16.78
C MET A 71 1.02 3.75 -17.48
N ARG A 72 1.10 3.86 -18.79
CA ARG A 72 2.10 3.19 -19.62
C ARG A 72 2.98 4.22 -20.32
N PHE A 73 4.29 4.09 -20.16
CA PHE A 73 5.27 4.97 -20.79
C PHE A 73 5.75 4.37 -22.12
N THR A 74 5.63 5.11 -23.21
CA THR A 74 6.14 4.68 -24.52
C THR A 74 7.60 5.08 -24.76
N GLN A 75 8.18 5.91 -23.88
CA GLN A 75 9.53 6.46 -23.97
C GLN A 75 10.21 6.45 -22.59
N CYS A 76 10.47 5.25 -22.05
CA CYS A 76 11.13 5.05 -20.75
C CYS A 76 12.54 4.46 -20.97
N TYR A 77 13.56 5.33 -21.01
CA TYR A 77 14.94 4.91 -21.26
C TYR A 77 15.62 4.41 -19.98
N ALA A 78 16.36 3.31 -20.09
CA ALA A 78 17.23 2.83 -19.03
C ALA A 78 18.44 3.77 -18.85
N GLY A 79 18.96 3.87 -17.62
CA GLY A 79 20.12 4.73 -17.33
C GLY A 79 21.43 4.26 -17.98
N SER A 80 21.49 2.99 -18.41
CA SER A 80 22.58 2.39 -19.17
C SER A 80 22.08 1.16 -19.91
N THR A 81 22.84 0.69 -20.91
CA THR A 81 22.58 -0.52 -21.68
C THR A 81 23.07 -1.80 -21.00
N VAL A 82 23.74 -1.70 -19.85
CA VAL A 82 24.27 -2.85 -19.09
C VAL A 82 23.59 -2.95 -17.72
N CYS A 83 23.36 -4.18 -17.25
CA CYS A 83 22.56 -4.48 -16.07
C CYS A 83 23.04 -3.74 -14.79
N ALA A 84 24.34 -3.83 -14.48
CA ALA A 84 24.91 -3.23 -13.27
C ALA A 84 24.86 -1.68 -13.25
N PRO A 85 25.33 -0.94 -14.28
CA PRO A 85 25.19 0.51 -14.31
C PRO A 85 23.73 0.98 -14.42
N SER A 86 22.86 0.26 -15.14
CA SER A 86 21.44 0.58 -15.22
C SER A 86 20.75 0.54 -13.85
N ARG A 87 20.98 -0.53 -13.09
CA ARG A 87 20.50 -0.65 -11.70
C ARG A 87 21.13 0.39 -10.78
N CYS A 88 22.40 0.73 -10.97
CA CYS A 88 23.05 1.78 -10.20
C CYS A 88 22.38 3.15 -10.41
N CYS A 89 22.10 3.51 -11.66
CA CYS A 89 21.36 4.74 -11.98
C CYS A 89 19.96 4.74 -11.35
N LEU A 90 19.22 3.62 -11.46
CA LEU A 90 17.89 3.48 -10.87
C LEU A 90 17.90 3.64 -9.34
N MET A 91 18.83 2.98 -8.63
CA MET A 91 18.88 3.00 -7.17
C MET A 91 19.38 4.33 -6.58
N THR A 92 20.22 5.06 -7.33
CA THR A 92 20.85 6.29 -6.84
C THR A 92 20.20 7.56 -7.38
N GLY A 93 19.42 7.48 -8.47
CA GLY A 93 18.92 8.64 -9.18
C GLY A 93 20.01 9.43 -9.92
N LEU A 94 21.23 8.90 -10.02
CA LEU A 94 22.35 9.54 -10.69
C LEU A 94 22.53 8.97 -12.10
N HIS A 95 22.91 9.81 -13.05
CA HIS A 95 23.37 9.32 -14.35
C HIS A 95 24.77 8.69 -14.23
N THR A 96 25.17 7.91 -15.24
CA THR A 96 26.42 7.12 -15.23
C THR A 96 27.67 7.94 -14.95
N GLY A 97 27.74 9.18 -15.42
CA GLY A 97 28.86 10.10 -15.13
C GLY A 97 29.08 10.41 -13.63
N HIS A 98 28.04 10.29 -12.79
CA HIS A 98 28.14 10.52 -11.34
C HIS A 98 27.95 9.24 -10.51
N ALA A 99 27.34 8.19 -11.07
CA ALA A 99 27.14 6.91 -10.38
C ALA A 99 28.47 6.19 -10.07
N ARG A 100 28.52 5.27 -9.10
CA ARG A 100 29.77 4.53 -8.79
C ARG A 100 30.05 3.39 -9.76
N ILE A 101 29.01 2.74 -10.26
CA ILE A 101 29.13 1.70 -11.29
C ILE A 101 28.87 2.36 -12.64
N ARG A 102 29.94 2.52 -13.43
CA ARG A 102 29.95 3.18 -14.73
C ARG A 102 30.35 2.12 -15.75
N GLY A 103 29.44 1.74 -16.63
CA GLY A 103 29.70 0.81 -17.73
C GLY A 103 30.35 1.52 -18.90
#